data_AF-A0A512ACY2-F1
#
_entry.id   AF-A0A512ACY2-F1
#
_cell.length_a   1.000
_cell.length_b   1.000
_cell.length_c   1.000
_cell.angle_alpha   90.00
_cell.angle_beta   90.00
_cell.angle_gamma   90.00
#
_symmetry.space_group_name_H-M   'P 1'
#
loop_
_entity.id
_entity.type
_entity.pdbx_description
1 polymer ?
#
loop_
_entity_poly.entity_id
_entity_poly.type
_entity_poly.pdbx_seq_one_letter_code
_entity_poly.pdbx_strand_id
1 'polypeptide(L)'
;MKKARSHYQQMLRKGELPKGYNRQGLAFGGENVPENIQFTGETTIRHSELEGLDTSFYHENVYGKKDPKVLKIHQREVDYMYLEIIQIILKSLISKMKY
;
A
#
# COMPACT_ATOMS: atom_id res chain seq x y z
N MET A 1 12.97 0.19 19.35
CA MET A 1 12.30 -0.09 18.05
C MET A 1 10.78 0.00 18.07
N LYS A 2 10.03 -0.74 18.92
CA LYS A 2 8.55 -0.70 18.92
C LYS A 2 7.96 0.71 19.14
N LYS A 3 8.49 1.47 20.11
CA LYS A 3 8.05 2.86 20.39
C LYS A 3 8.25 3.79 19.18
N ALA A 4 9.44 3.79 18.58
CA ALA A 4 9.74 4.63 17.41
C ALA A 4 8.87 4.28 16.19
N ARG A 5 8.58 3.00 15.96
CA ARG A 5 7.62 2.56 14.92
C ARG A 5 6.20 3.03 15.22
N SER A 6 5.75 2.92 16.47
CA SER A 6 4.42 3.39 16.88
C SER A 6 4.29 4.91 16.72
N HIS A 7 5.36 5.65 17.05
CA HIS A 7 5.42 7.10 16.88
C HIS A 7 5.28 7.50 15.41
N TYR A 8 6.02 6.82 14.50
CA TYR A 8 5.87 7.05 13.05
C TYR A 8 4.43 6.81 12.57
N GLN A 9 3.79 5.72 13.01
CA GLN A 9 2.40 5.43 12.63
C GLN A 9 1.42 6.49 13.15
N GLN A 10 1.67 7.07 14.32
CA GLN A 10 0.86 8.17 14.84
C GLN A 10 1.00 9.43 13.99
N MET A 11 2.24 9.83 13.67
CA MET A 11 2.52 11.00 12.82
C MET A 11 1.94 10.82 11.41
N LEU A 12 2.05 9.61 10.85
CA LEU A 12 1.46 9.27 9.55
C LEU A 12 -0.08 9.41 9.55
N ARG A 13 -0.76 8.98 10.61
CA ARG A 13 -2.22 9.14 10.75
C ARG A 13 -2.66 10.59 10.90
N LYS A 14 -1.80 11.44 11.48
CA LYS A 14 -2.05 12.87 11.62
C LYS A 14 -1.67 13.68 10.36
N GLY A 15 -1.05 13.05 9.37
CA GLY A 15 -0.51 13.73 8.19
C GLY A 15 0.77 14.53 8.45
N GLU A 16 1.41 14.34 9.62
CA GLU A 16 2.65 15.03 10.01
C GLU A 16 3.89 14.44 9.31
N LEU A 17 3.81 13.17 8.87
CA LEU A 17 4.85 12.52 8.07
C LEU A 17 4.27 11.86 6.82
N PRO A 18 5.00 11.93 5.69
CA PRO A 18 4.62 11.20 4.49
C PRO A 18 4.82 9.69 4.68
N LYS A 19 4.12 8.91 3.86
CA LYS A 19 4.30 7.46 3.80
C LYS A 19 5.58 7.11 3.04
N GLY A 20 6.42 6.28 3.65
CA GLY A 20 7.66 5.81 3.05
C GLY A 20 8.50 4.94 3.98
N TYR A 21 9.77 4.77 3.61
CA TYR A 21 10.79 4.10 4.42
C TYR A 21 11.80 5.10 4.99
N ASN A 22 12.35 4.82 6.16
CA ASN A 22 13.43 5.64 6.69
C ASN A 22 14.70 5.46 5.84
N ARG A 23 15.31 6.53 5.35
CA ARG A 23 16.61 6.52 4.64
C ARG A 23 17.70 5.96 5.55
N GLN A 24 17.76 6.46 6.78
CA GLN A 24 18.54 5.87 7.87
C GLN A 24 17.60 5.09 8.79
N GLY A 25 17.84 3.78 8.90
CA GLY A 25 17.03 2.92 9.75
C GLY A 25 17.03 3.36 11.21
N LEU A 26 15.87 3.29 11.87
CA LEU A 26 15.69 3.66 13.28
C LEU A 26 16.63 2.92 14.24
N ALA A 27 17.11 1.73 13.86
CA ALA A 27 18.07 0.95 14.65
C ALA A 27 19.47 1.56 14.67
N PHE A 28 19.79 2.39 13.67
CA PHE A 28 21.09 3.02 13.45
C PHE A 28 21.05 4.52 13.79
N GLY A 29 20.14 4.94 14.67
CA GLY A 29 20.00 6.34 15.09
C GLY A 29 19.16 7.22 14.15
N GLY A 30 18.49 6.65 13.14
CA GLY A 30 17.57 7.41 12.31
C GLY A 30 16.34 7.91 13.06
N GLU A 31 15.79 9.05 12.64
CA GLU A 31 14.66 9.72 13.29
C GLU A 31 13.39 9.75 12.41
N ASN A 32 12.24 10.00 13.05
CA ASN A 32 10.95 10.18 12.38
C ASN A 32 10.76 11.65 11.98
N VAL A 33 11.54 12.09 11.00
CA VAL A 33 11.47 13.44 10.42
C VAL A 33 11.27 13.35 8.91
N PRO A 34 10.57 14.30 8.26
CA PRO A 34 10.26 14.23 6.84
C PRO A 34 11.49 13.99 5.95
N GLU A 35 12.63 14.59 6.29
CA GLU A 35 13.89 14.51 5.54
C GLU A 35 14.49 13.10 5.59
N ASN A 36 14.15 12.32 6.61
CA ASN A 36 14.58 10.94 6.73
C ASN A 36 13.56 9.96 6.12
N ILE A 37 12.44 10.43 5.55
CA ILE A 37 11.47 9.56 4.87
C ILE A 37 11.70 9.58 3.36
N GLN A 38 11.94 8.41 2.80
CA GLN A 38 11.97 8.17 1.36
C GLN A 38 10.62 7.63 0.90
N PHE A 39 9.97 8.33 -0.03
CA PHE A 39 8.82 7.80 -0.74
C PHE A 39 9.23 6.58 -1.55
N THR A 40 8.44 5.51 -1.46
CA THR A 40 8.74 4.24 -2.12
C THR A 40 7.64 3.79 -3.06
N GLY A 41 6.53 4.52 -3.15
CA GLY A 41 5.35 4.06 -3.88
C GLY A 41 4.66 2.85 -3.27
N GLU A 42 5.23 2.23 -2.24
CA GLU A 42 4.69 1.00 -1.67
C GLU A 42 3.49 1.30 -0.79
N THR A 43 2.35 0.76 -1.19
CA THR A 43 1.13 0.70 -0.40
C THR A 43 0.77 -0.73 -0.11
N THR A 44 0.21 -0.93 1.08
CA THR A 44 -0.25 -2.22 1.56
C THR A 44 -1.75 -2.12 1.76
N ILE A 45 -2.52 -2.95 1.06
CA ILE A 45 -3.96 -3.13 1.27
C ILE A 45 -4.13 -4.40 2.11
N ARG A 46 -4.83 -4.27 3.24
CA ARG A 46 -5.07 -5.39 4.17
C ARG A 46 -6.24 -6.23 3.71
N HIS A 47 -6.29 -7.49 4.12
CA HIS A 47 -7.40 -8.39 3.81
C HIS A 47 -8.79 -7.81 4.10
N SER A 48 -8.96 -7.08 5.21
CA SER A 48 -10.21 -6.41 5.56
C SER A 48 -10.65 -5.35 4.55
N GLU A 49 -9.71 -4.77 3.80
CA GLU A 49 -9.98 -3.81 2.71
C GLU A 49 -10.16 -4.52 1.35
N LEU A 50 -9.92 -5.84 1.30
CA LEU A 50 -10.08 -6.69 0.12
C LEU A 50 -11.39 -7.49 0.15
N GLU A 51 -12.12 -7.44 1.25
CA GLU A 51 -13.37 -8.19 1.42
C GLU A 51 -14.37 -7.80 0.32
N GLY A 52 -14.79 -8.78 -0.49
CA GLY A 52 -15.68 -8.57 -1.64
C GLY A 52 -15.00 -8.21 -2.98
N LEU A 53 -13.68 -8.00 -3.00
CA LEU A 53 -12.91 -7.85 -4.23
C LEU A 53 -12.50 -9.22 -4.78
N ASP A 54 -12.57 -9.36 -6.11
CA ASP A 54 -12.02 -10.53 -6.77
C ASP A 54 -10.49 -10.40 -6.86
N THR A 55 -9.77 -11.20 -6.09
CA THR A 55 -8.30 -11.25 -6.11
C THR A 55 -7.76 -12.46 -6.88
N SER A 56 -8.63 -13.23 -7.56
CA SER A 56 -8.26 -14.41 -8.36
C SER A 56 -7.20 -14.07 -9.40
N PHE A 57 -7.33 -12.90 -10.04
CA PHE A 57 -6.40 -12.40 -11.07
C PHE A 57 -4.93 -12.40 -10.60
N TYR A 58 -4.69 -12.19 -9.30
CA TYR A 58 -3.34 -12.12 -8.74
C TYR A 58 -2.66 -13.50 -8.76
N HIS A 59 -3.44 -14.55 -8.56
CA HIS A 59 -2.98 -15.94 -8.64
C HIS A 59 -2.92 -16.43 -10.09
N GLU A 60 -3.96 -16.14 -10.88
CA GLU A 60 -4.08 -16.58 -12.28
C GLU A 60 -2.96 -16.01 -13.16
N ASN A 61 -2.52 -14.78 -12.90
CA ASN A 61 -1.40 -14.15 -13.61
C ASN A 61 -0.04 -14.39 -12.94
N VAL A 62 0.05 -15.29 -11.96
CA VAL A 62 1.31 -15.67 -11.27
C VAL A 62 1.98 -14.51 -10.54
N TYR A 63 1.24 -13.45 -10.19
CA TYR A 63 1.74 -12.33 -9.39
C TYR A 63 1.81 -12.65 -7.90
N GLY A 64 1.08 -13.67 -7.44
CA GLY A 64 1.15 -14.11 -6.05
C GLY A 64 0.34 -15.35 -5.71
N LYS A 65 0.18 -15.56 -4.40
CA LYS A 65 -0.56 -16.70 -3.85
C LYS A 65 -2.06 -16.49 -3.95
N LYS A 66 -2.79 -17.59 -4.08
CA LYS A 66 -4.23 -17.63 -3.87
C LYS A 66 -4.59 -17.14 -2.46
N ASP A 67 -5.66 -16.36 -2.35
CA ASP A 67 -6.20 -15.79 -1.10
C ASP A 67 -5.19 -14.98 -0.26
N PRO A 68 -4.63 -13.89 -0.81
CA PRO A 68 -3.63 -13.11 -0.10
C PRO A 68 -4.22 -12.38 1.13
N LYS A 69 -3.58 -12.55 2.29
CA LYS A 69 -3.88 -11.79 3.52
C LYS A 69 -3.55 -10.29 3.39
N VAL A 70 -2.67 -9.96 2.45
CA VAL A 70 -2.15 -8.62 2.23
C VAL A 70 -1.80 -8.49 0.75
N LEU A 71 -2.23 -7.41 0.12
CA LEU A 71 -1.74 -7.01 -1.19
C LEU A 71 -0.77 -5.85 -1.05
N LYS A 72 0.41 -5.98 -1.68
CA LYS A 72 1.34 -4.87 -1.84
C LYS A 72 1.16 -4.30 -3.24
N ILE A 73 0.91 -3.00 -3.31
CA ILE A 73 0.86 -2.22 -4.54
C ILE A 73 2.09 -1.34 -4.55
N HIS A 74 2.80 -1.31 -5.66
CA HIS A 74 3.92 -0.41 -5.85
C HIS A 74 3.52 0.65 -6.89
N GLN A 75 3.39 1.89 -6.45
CA GLN A 75 3.20 3.05 -7.29
C GLN A 75 4.57 3.50 -7.80
N ARG A 76 4.91 3.17 -9.05
CA ARG A 76 6.04 3.83 -9.71
C ARG A 76 5.76 5.33 -9.80
N GLU A 77 6.79 6.18 -9.70
CA GLU A 77 6.68 7.60 -10.00
C GLU A 77 6.12 7.74 -11.41
N VAL A 78 4.80 8.01 -11.44
CA VAL A 78 3.87 8.12 -12.57
C VAL A 78 4.23 7.28 -13.80
N ASP A 79 3.54 6.14 -14.00
CA ASP A 79 3.21 5.69 -15.35
C ASP A 79 2.08 4.63 -15.34
N TYR A 80 0.94 5.00 -15.93
CA TYR A 80 -0.21 4.25 -16.48
C TYR A 80 -0.83 3.05 -15.72
N MET A 81 -0.03 2.20 -15.10
CA MET A 81 -0.44 0.93 -14.47
C MET A 81 -1.33 1.13 -13.22
N TYR A 82 -1.14 2.23 -12.47
CA TYR A 82 -1.98 2.56 -11.33
C TYR A 82 -3.40 2.98 -11.76
N LEU A 83 -3.51 3.67 -12.90
CA LEU A 83 -4.80 4.04 -13.49
C LEU A 83 -5.51 2.81 -14.05
N GLU A 84 -4.78 1.85 -14.63
CA GLU A 84 -5.35 0.59 -15.11
C GLU A 84 -5.90 -0.27 -13.96
N ILE A 85 -5.16 -0.42 -12.85
CA ILE A 85 -5.65 -1.17 -11.68
C ILE A 85 -6.89 -0.49 -11.09
N ILE A 86 -6.90 0.84 -10.95
CA ILE A 86 -8.07 1.58 -10.50
C ILE A 86 -9.25 1.42 -11.48
N GLN A 87 -9.01 1.45 -12.78
CA GLN A 87 -10.05 1.21 -13.79
C GLN A 87 -10.60 -0.21 -13.74
N ILE A 88 -9.76 -1.23 -13.50
CA ILE A 88 -10.17 -2.62 -13.35
C ILE A 88 -11.06 -2.77 -12.11
N ILE A 89 -10.64 -2.18 -10.98
CA ILE A 89 -11.42 -2.19 -9.73
C ILE A 89 -12.75 -1.46 -9.93
N LEU A 90 -12.76 -0.26 -10.53
CA LEU A 90 -13.98 0.50 -10.82
C LEU A 90 -14.92 -0.24 -11.77
N LYS A 91 -14.40 -0.85 -12.84
CA LYS A 91 -15.21 -1.67 -13.78
C LYS A 91 -15.83 -2.87 -13.09
N SER A 92 -15.08 -3.55 -12.22
CA SER A 92 -15.57 -4.68 -11.42
C SER A 92 -16.69 -4.24 -10.47
N LEU A 93 -16.54 -3.10 -9.79
CA LEU A 93 -17.55 -2.53 -8.90
C LEU A 93 -18.82 -2.12 -9.66
N ILE A 94 -18.70 -1.43 -10.81
CA ILE A 94 -19.84 -1.01 -11.64
C ILE A 94 -20.59 -2.22 -12.21
N SER A 95 -19.88 -3.26 -12.63
CA SER A 95 -20.49 -4.50 -13.14
C SER A 95 -21.35 -5.18 -12.08
N LYS A 96 -20.93 -5.14 -10.81
CA LYS A 96 -21.66 -5.71 -9.67
C LYS A 96 -22.88 -4.89 -9.23
N MET A 97 -22.97 -3.61 -9.60
CA MET A 97 -24.13 -2.75 -9.28
C MET A 97 -25.27 -2.84 -10.30
N LYS A 98 -25.07 -3.53 -11.43
CA LYS A 98 -26.06 -3.65 -12.51
C LYS A 98 -27.02 -4.85 -12.37
N TYR A 99 -27.00 -5.56 -11.26
CA TYR A 99 -27.93 -6.64 -10.93
C TYR A 99 -28.47 -6.49 -9.51
#